data_AF-A0A9J6FGT9-F1
#
_entry.id   AF-A0A9J6FGT9-F1
#
_cell.length_a   1.000
_cell.length_b   1.000
_cell.length_c   1.000
_cell.angle_alpha   90.00
_cell.angle_beta   90.00
_cell.angle_gamma   90.00
#
_symmetry.space_group_name_H-M   'P 1'
#
loop_
_entity.id
_entity.type
_entity.pdbx_description
1 polymer ?
#
loop_
_entity_poly.entity_id
_entity_poly.type
_entity_poly.pdbx_seq_one_letter_code
_entity_poly.pdbx_strand_id
1 'polypeptide(L)'
;MHVRACQLGSVFRDALEKSSLSGERKTTILERCCAFMIACVKSTLKRLPSNMKLLGDLNLLHCYNIRKFSFDVIFKDFAKFIPPLSTSAMESEYCFLHCRLDELCHENVTVFWKNVLDAKNSAGARMFPLLSQIAISLLTLPVSNAAIERVLSQVTLTKTGLRDRMSIETLENILHVKFGLTRGGKCCKDFTPSDIFLDRFNTTAMYTGGAVCTPN
;
A
#
# COMPACT_ATOMS: atom_id res chain seq x y z
N MET A 1 -21.51 23.78 15.59
CA MET A 1 -21.93 22.38 15.35
C MET A 1 -22.84 21.98 16.51
N HIS A 2 -24.15 21.86 16.30
CA HIS A 2 -25.09 21.50 17.38
C HIS A 2 -24.80 20.07 17.88
N VAL A 3 -24.79 19.86 19.20
CA VAL A 3 -24.55 18.57 19.86
C VAL A 3 -25.46 17.45 19.32
N ARG A 4 -26.67 17.80 18.86
CA ARG A 4 -27.63 16.87 18.25
C ARG A 4 -27.20 16.28 16.89
N ALA A 5 -26.23 16.88 16.20
CA ALA A 5 -25.72 16.37 14.92
C ALA A 5 -24.57 15.35 15.06
N CYS A 6 -24.06 15.14 16.28
CA CYS A 6 -22.99 14.17 16.52
C CYS A 6 -23.58 12.76 16.73
N GLN A 7 -23.40 11.88 15.75
CA GLN A 7 -23.87 10.49 15.81
C GLN A 7 -22.95 9.66 16.72
N LEU A 8 -23.24 9.60 18.02
CA LEU A 8 -22.44 8.85 19.02
C LEU A 8 -22.78 7.34 19.07
N GLY A 9 -23.53 6.83 18.09
CA GLY A 9 -23.99 5.44 18.02
C GLY A 9 -25.30 5.18 18.78
N SER A 10 -26.02 4.11 18.41
CA SER A 10 -27.29 3.71 19.03
C SER A 10 -27.09 3.16 20.45
N VAL A 11 -26.09 2.29 20.63
CA VAL A 11 -25.78 1.67 21.94
C VAL A 11 -25.49 2.69 23.03
N PHE A 12 -24.74 3.75 22.70
CA PHE A 12 -24.44 4.83 23.64
C PHE A 12 -25.68 5.65 23.99
N ARG A 13 -26.56 5.92 23.02
CA ARG A 13 -27.82 6.65 23.25
C ARG A 13 -28.77 5.85 24.14
N ASP A 14 -28.92 4.56 23.87
CA ASP A 14 -29.77 3.66 24.67
C ASP A 14 -29.26 3.58 26.12
N ALA A 15 -27.94 3.54 26.33
CA ALA A 15 -27.34 3.56 27.65
C ALA A 15 -27.54 4.91 28.37
N LEU A 16 -27.47 6.03 27.63
CA LEU A 16 -27.69 7.37 28.18
C LEU A 16 -29.15 7.58 28.58
N GLU A 17 -30.10 7.07 27.80
CA GLU A 17 -31.53 7.13 28.10
C GLU A 17 -31.89 6.30 29.34
N LYS A 18 -31.40 5.06 29.41
CA LYS A 18 -31.62 4.16 30.56
C LYS A 18 -30.93 4.59 31.85
N SER A 19 -30.04 5.57 31.81
CA SER A 19 -29.34 6.07 33.00
C SER A 19 -30.21 7.03 33.84
N SER A 20 -30.07 6.94 35.17
CA SER A 20 -30.75 7.80 36.16
C SER A 20 -30.12 9.20 36.32
N LEU A 21 -29.32 9.63 35.35
CA LEU A 21 -28.61 10.92 35.39
C LEU A 21 -29.59 12.10 35.14
N SER A 22 -29.29 13.26 35.74
CA SER A 22 -30.05 14.49 35.46
C SER A 22 -29.86 14.92 33.99
N GLY A 23 -30.86 15.61 33.44
CA GLY A 23 -30.82 16.10 32.04
C GLY A 23 -29.61 17.00 31.76
N GLU A 24 -29.19 17.79 32.74
CA GLU A 24 -28.00 18.64 32.67
C GLU A 24 -26.72 17.80 32.56
N ARG A 25 -26.56 16.77 33.41
CA ARG A 25 -25.42 15.85 33.35
C ARG A 25 -25.36 15.07 32.04
N LYS A 26 -26.50 14.63 31.51
CA LYS A 26 -26.57 13.96 30.20
C LYS A 26 -26.08 14.91 29.09
N THR A 27 -26.46 16.18 29.15
CA THR A 27 -26.03 17.21 28.19
C THR A 27 -24.53 17.46 28.27
N THR A 28 -23.97 17.61 29.48
CA THR A 28 -22.51 17.77 29.67
C THR A 28 -21.72 16.57 29.13
N ILE A 29 -22.21 15.34 29.32
CA ILE A 29 -21.57 14.13 28.77
C ILE A 29 -21.57 14.18 27.25
N LEU A 30 -22.70 14.51 26.62
CA LEU A 30 -22.81 14.63 25.16
C LEU A 30 -21.85 15.69 24.59
N GLU A 31 -21.74 16.84 25.26
CA GLU A 31 -20.80 17.89 24.89
C GLU A 31 -19.34 17.44 24.98
N ARG A 32 -18.97 16.73 26.05
CA ARG A 32 -17.62 16.18 26.20
C ARG A 32 -17.30 15.12 25.15
N CYS A 33 -18.25 14.23 24.86
CA CYS A 33 -18.09 13.23 23.80
C CYS A 33 -17.92 13.90 22.42
N CYS A 34 -18.71 14.94 22.13
CA CYS A 34 -18.58 15.72 20.91
C CYS A 34 -17.20 16.42 20.83
N ALA A 35 -16.79 17.08 21.91
CA ALA A 35 -15.48 17.72 22.01
C ALA A 35 -14.33 16.72 21.83
N PHE A 36 -14.46 15.53 22.42
CA PHE A 36 -13.51 14.43 22.23
C PHE A 36 -13.45 13.97 20.77
N MET A 37 -14.59 13.71 20.12
CA MET A 37 -14.63 13.32 18.71
C MET A 37 -13.99 14.38 17.81
N ILE A 38 -14.27 15.67 18.06
CA ILE A 38 -13.65 16.78 17.35
C ILE A 38 -12.13 16.79 17.58
N ALA A 39 -11.68 16.61 18.82
CA ALA A 39 -10.27 16.54 19.15
C ALA A 39 -9.58 15.34 18.48
N CYS A 40 -10.23 14.17 18.45
CA CYS A 40 -9.78 12.98 17.73
C CYS A 40 -9.61 13.27 16.24
N VAL A 41 -10.64 13.79 15.56
CA VAL A 41 -10.57 14.13 14.14
C VAL A 41 -9.44 15.13 13.87
N LYS A 42 -9.32 16.20 14.66
CA LYS A 42 -8.23 17.18 14.53
C LYS A 42 -6.86 16.53 14.72
N SER A 43 -6.73 15.61 15.67
CA SER A 43 -5.46 14.93 15.96
C SER A 43 -5.10 13.92 14.87
N THR A 44 -6.08 13.21 14.33
CA THR A 44 -5.92 12.34 13.15
C THR A 44 -5.49 13.15 11.94
N LEU A 45 -6.16 14.28 11.66
CA LEU A 45 -5.79 15.19 10.56
C LEU A 45 -4.37 15.74 10.73
N LYS A 46 -3.94 16.10 11.95
CA LYS A 46 -2.56 16.54 12.23
C LYS A 46 -1.52 15.45 11.98
N ARG A 47 -1.90 14.18 12.13
CA ARG A 47 -1.03 13.01 11.92
C ARG A 47 -1.05 12.52 10.48
N LEU A 48 -1.94 13.06 9.63
CA LEU A 48 -1.87 12.82 8.21
C LEU A 48 -0.61 13.51 7.68
N PRO A 49 0.24 12.77 6.96
CA PRO A 49 1.46 13.35 6.43
C PRO A 49 1.12 14.34 5.30
N SER A 50 1.95 15.36 5.13
CA SER A 50 1.75 16.43 4.14
C SER A 50 1.78 15.94 2.68
N ASN A 51 2.23 14.72 2.44
CA ASN A 51 2.21 14.02 1.15
C ASN A 51 0.85 13.41 0.80
N MET A 52 -0.22 13.59 1.59
CA MET A 52 -1.58 13.16 1.22
C MET A 52 -2.03 13.73 -0.13
N LYS A 53 -1.56 14.93 -0.51
CA LYS A 53 -1.82 15.50 -1.84
C LYS A 53 -1.21 14.65 -2.95
N LEU A 54 0.07 14.29 -2.81
CA LEU A 54 0.80 13.43 -3.74
C LEU A 54 0.11 12.07 -3.95
N LEU A 55 -0.46 11.52 -2.88
CA LEU A 55 -1.24 10.28 -2.95
C LEU A 55 -2.56 10.47 -3.71
N GLY A 56 -3.21 11.62 -3.56
CA GLY A 56 -4.37 12.00 -4.37
C GLY A 56 -4.02 12.16 -5.85
N ASP A 57 -2.83 12.66 -6.15
CA ASP A 57 -2.32 12.85 -7.51
C ASP A 57 -2.07 11.53 -8.24
N LEU A 58 -1.96 10.39 -7.54
CA LEU A 58 -1.92 9.06 -8.17
C LEU A 58 -3.17 8.78 -9.01
N ASN A 59 -4.31 9.42 -8.69
CA ASN A 59 -5.51 9.33 -9.51
C ASN A 59 -5.29 9.88 -10.93
N LEU A 60 -4.34 10.81 -11.12
CA LEU A 60 -4.01 11.39 -12.43
C LEU A 60 -3.43 10.34 -13.38
N LEU A 61 -2.89 9.22 -12.86
CA LEU A 61 -2.33 8.13 -13.65
C LEU A 61 -3.41 7.21 -14.26
N HIS A 62 -4.70 7.41 -13.97
CA HIS A 62 -5.75 6.68 -14.67
C HIS A 62 -5.81 7.07 -16.15
N CYS A 63 -6.08 6.10 -17.03
CA CYS A 63 -6.18 6.32 -18.47
C CYS A 63 -7.09 7.51 -18.85
N TYR A 64 -8.24 7.67 -18.17
CA TYR A 64 -9.17 8.77 -18.42
C TYR A 64 -8.58 10.16 -18.11
N ASN A 65 -7.65 10.23 -17.15
CA ASN A 65 -6.96 11.45 -16.77
C ASN A 65 -5.75 11.69 -17.67
N ILE A 66 -5.03 10.63 -18.07
CA ILE A 66 -4.00 10.70 -19.11
C ILE A 66 -4.56 11.35 -20.37
N ARG A 67 -5.78 10.97 -20.80
CA ARG A 67 -6.44 11.59 -21.98
C ARG A 67 -6.67 13.10 -21.86
N LYS A 68 -6.89 13.59 -20.64
CA LYS A 68 -7.40 14.94 -20.37
C LYS A 68 -6.32 15.94 -20.01
N PHE A 69 -5.24 15.48 -19.38
CA PHE A 69 -4.23 16.33 -18.78
C PHE A 69 -2.92 16.27 -19.55
N SER A 70 -2.13 17.34 -19.48
CA SER A 70 -0.78 17.35 -20.05
C SER A 70 0.21 16.62 -19.14
N PHE A 71 1.38 16.29 -19.70
CA PHE A 71 2.49 15.69 -18.96
C PHE A 71 2.82 16.51 -17.70
N ASP A 72 2.97 17.83 -17.84
CA ASP A 72 3.27 18.71 -16.71
C ASP A 72 2.22 18.65 -15.61
N VAL A 73 0.93 18.59 -15.95
CA VAL A 73 -0.13 18.53 -14.94
C VAL A 73 -0.06 17.23 -14.15
N ILE A 74 0.19 16.11 -14.83
CA ILE A 74 0.24 14.79 -14.18
C ILE A 74 1.51 14.63 -13.36
N PHE A 75 2.66 15.06 -13.87
CA PHE A 75 3.96 14.76 -13.28
C PHE A 75 4.58 15.89 -12.47
N LYS A 76 3.97 17.08 -12.40
CA LYS A 76 4.47 18.22 -11.62
C LYS A 76 4.80 17.88 -10.17
N ASP A 77 3.88 17.22 -9.48
CA ASP A 77 4.06 16.88 -8.06
C ASP A 77 4.97 15.65 -7.89
N PHE A 78 5.15 14.86 -8.96
CA PHE A 78 6.07 13.71 -9.00
C PHE A 78 7.48 14.05 -9.46
N ALA A 79 7.75 15.28 -9.90
CA ALA A 79 9.06 15.69 -10.45
C ALA A 79 10.24 15.41 -9.50
N LYS A 80 10.01 15.39 -8.18
CA LYS A 80 11.01 15.02 -7.16
C LYS A 80 11.48 13.57 -7.25
N PHE A 81 10.67 12.70 -7.83
CA PHE A 81 10.96 11.28 -8.02
C PHE A 81 11.46 10.96 -9.43
N ILE A 82 11.45 11.95 -10.34
CA ILE A 82 11.83 11.81 -11.73
C ILE A 82 13.26 12.34 -11.91
N PRO A 83 14.22 11.52 -12.35
CA PRO A 83 15.57 11.99 -12.64
C PRO A 83 15.57 13.11 -13.71
N PRO A 84 16.38 14.18 -13.57
CA PRO A 84 16.34 15.35 -14.45
C PRO A 84 16.54 15.05 -15.94
N LEU A 85 17.33 14.01 -16.25
CA LEU A 85 17.63 13.60 -17.62
C LEU A 85 16.44 12.93 -18.33
N SER A 86 15.42 12.52 -17.57
CA SER A 86 14.30 11.71 -18.08
C SER A 86 13.08 12.53 -18.50
N THR A 87 12.97 13.80 -18.10
CA THR A 87 11.74 14.60 -18.30
C THR A 87 11.35 14.77 -19.76
N SER A 88 12.27 15.17 -20.65
CA SER A 88 11.96 15.39 -22.08
C SER A 88 11.72 14.08 -22.84
N ALA A 89 12.47 13.03 -22.51
CA ALA A 89 12.28 11.71 -23.10
C ALA A 89 10.95 11.08 -22.67
N MET A 90 10.57 11.25 -21.40
CA MET A 90 9.27 10.82 -20.89
C MET A 90 8.12 11.60 -21.50
N GLU A 91 8.27 12.91 -21.70
CA GLU A 91 7.25 13.72 -22.36
C GLU A 91 7.03 13.26 -23.81
N SER A 92 8.10 12.90 -24.52
CA SER A 92 8.01 12.28 -25.85
C SER A 92 7.25 10.94 -25.80
N GLU A 93 7.58 10.06 -24.85
CA GLU A 93 6.84 8.81 -24.62
C GLU A 93 5.36 9.08 -24.28
N TYR A 94 5.07 10.12 -23.51
CA TYR A 94 3.72 10.52 -23.11
C TYR A 94 2.86 10.99 -24.30
N CYS A 95 3.46 11.81 -25.18
CA CYS A 95 2.83 12.22 -26.43
C CYS A 95 2.54 11.02 -27.33
N PHE A 96 3.46 10.07 -27.40
CA PHE A 96 3.25 8.87 -28.19
C PHE A 96 2.19 7.93 -27.57
N LEU A 97 2.11 7.87 -26.24
CA LEU A 97 1.07 7.12 -25.53
C LEU A 97 -0.33 7.65 -25.87
N HIS A 98 -0.49 8.97 -26.04
CA HIS A 98 -1.76 9.57 -26.44
C HIS A 98 -2.28 9.00 -27.77
N CYS A 99 -1.39 8.77 -28.74
CA CYS A 99 -1.76 8.20 -30.04
C CYS A 99 -2.25 6.75 -29.97
N ARG A 100 -1.88 6.02 -28.90
CA ARG A 100 -2.25 4.60 -28.70
C ARG A 100 -3.17 4.39 -27.50
N LEU A 101 -3.74 5.48 -26.98
CA LEU A 101 -4.50 5.41 -25.74
C LEU A 101 -5.72 4.53 -25.89
N ASP A 102 -6.44 4.61 -27.01
CA ASP A 102 -7.63 3.78 -27.27
C ASP A 102 -7.33 2.26 -27.27
N GLU A 103 -6.12 1.87 -27.67
CA GLU A 103 -5.67 0.47 -27.67
C GLU A 103 -5.25 -0.02 -26.29
N LEU A 104 -4.56 0.83 -25.52
CA LEU A 104 -3.93 0.44 -24.25
C LEU A 104 -4.82 0.69 -23.03
N CYS A 105 -5.81 1.57 -23.16
CA CYS A 105 -6.66 2.03 -22.06
C CYS A 105 -7.38 0.88 -21.35
N HIS A 106 -7.43 0.97 -20.03
CA HIS A 106 -8.24 0.09 -19.21
C HIS A 106 -8.77 0.85 -17.99
N GLU A 107 -9.97 0.48 -17.51
CA GLU A 107 -10.58 1.03 -16.30
C GLU A 107 -9.66 0.86 -15.06
N ASN A 108 -9.11 -0.35 -14.88
CA ASN A 108 -8.13 -0.64 -13.84
C ASN A 108 -6.76 -0.03 -14.19
N VAL A 109 -6.30 0.89 -13.35
CA VAL A 109 -5.02 1.60 -13.49
C VAL A 109 -3.82 0.65 -13.56
N THR A 110 -3.82 -0.44 -12.81
CA THR A 110 -2.74 -1.43 -12.82
C THR A 110 -2.70 -2.20 -14.14
N VAL A 111 -3.86 -2.55 -14.69
CA VAL A 111 -3.94 -3.24 -15.99
C VAL A 111 -3.53 -2.29 -17.11
N PHE A 112 -3.96 -1.03 -17.06
CA PHE A 112 -3.55 0.00 -18.01
C PHE A 112 -2.03 0.15 -18.06
N TRP A 113 -1.38 0.38 -16.92
CA TRP A 113 0.08 0.55 -16.89
C TRP A 113 0.87 -0.73 -17.18
N LYS A 114 0.27 -1.90 -16.95
CA LYS A 114 0.81 -3.18 -17.43
C LYS A 114 0.79 -3.25 -18.97
N ASN A 115 -0.32 -2.87 -19.61
CA ASN A 115 -0.41 -2.82 -21.07
C ASN A 115 0.65 -1.86 -21.66
N VAL A 116 0.84 -0.70 -21.02
CA VAL A 116 1.86 0.28 -21.43
C VAL A 116 3.28 -0.27 -21.25
N LEU A 117 3.56 -1.02 -20.17
CA LEU A 117 4.86 -1.67 -19.95
C LEU A 117 5.14 -2.77 -20.99
N ASP A 118 4.12 -3.56 -21.33
CA ASP A 118 4.23 -4.72 -22.22
C ASP A 118 4.19 -4.31 -23.71
N ALA A 119 3.80 -3.08 -24.03
CA ALA A 119 3.75 -2.55 -25.38
C ALA A 119 5.15 -2.53 -26.03
N LYS A 120 5.28 -3.25 -27.15
CA LYS A 120 6.50 -3.37 -27.93
C LYS A 120 6.32 -2.84 -29.35
N ASN A 121 7.38 -2.26 -29.90
CA ASN A 121 7.43 -1.84 -31.29
C ASN A 121 7.67 -3.05 -32.21
N SER A 122 7.70 -2.81 -33.52
CA SER A 122 7.97 -3.84 -34.54
C SER A 122 9.34 -4.52 -34.40
N ALA A 123 10.30 -3.88 -33.72
CA ALA A 123 11.61 -4.45 -33.40
C ALA A 123 11.62 -5.23 -32.07
N GLY A 124 10.48 -5.38 -31.39
CA GLY A 124 10.36 -6.08 -30.11
C GLY A 124 10.86 -5.29 -28.89
N ALA A 125 11.29 -4.04 -29.07
CA ALA A 125 11.72 -3.16 -27.99
C ALA A 125 10.52 -2.48 -27.32
N ARG A 126 10.62 -2.21 -26.01
CA ARG A 126 9.57 -1.50 -25.25
C ARG A 126 9.35 -0.11 -25.82
N MET A 127 8.08 0.28 -25.95
CA MET A 127 7.69 1.58 -26.52
C MET A 127 7.72 2.71 -25.49
N PHE A 128 7.47 2.39 -24.22
CA PHE A 128 7.35 3.36 -23.12
C PHE A 128 8.24 2.99 -21.92
N PRO A 129 9.55 2.73 -22.12
CA PRO A 129 10.42 2.22 -21.05
C PRO A 129 10.51 3.15 -19.85
N LEU A 130 10.58 4.48 -20.04
CA LEU A 130 10.73 5.43 -18.94
C LEU A 130 9.38 5.70 -18.25
N LEU A 131 8.35 5.96 -19.05
CA LEU A 131 7.04 6.35 -18.57
C LEU A 131 6.36 5.22 -17.78
N SER A 132 6.40 3.97 -18.31
CA SER A 132 5.82 2.82 -17.62
C SER A 132 6.55 2.51 -16.31
N GLN A 133 7.89 2.61 -16.29
CA GLN A 133 8.67 2.34 -15.09
C GLN A 133 8.35 3.34 -13.98
N ILE A 134 8.25 4.63 -14.30
CA ILE A 134 7.94 5.66 -13.31
C ILE A 134 6.50 5.53 -12.83
N ALA A 135 5.53 5.37 -13.72
CA ALA A 135 4.14 5.22 -13.31
C ALA A 135 3.91 3.99 -12.43
N ILE A 136 4.52 2.85 -12.76
CA ILE A 136 4.46 1.65 -11.92
C ILE A 136 5.15 1.91 -10.56
N SER A 137 6.31 2.56 -10.55
CA SER A 137 7.00 2.90 -9.31
C SER A 137 6.13 3.77 -8.40
N LEU A 138 5.45 4.77 -8.95
CA LEU A 138 4.52 5.63 -8.23
C LEU A 138 3.31 4.83 -7.70
N LEU A 139 2.75 3.92 -8.49
CA LEU A 139 1.61 3.08 -8.10
C LEU A 139 1.97 2.00 -7.07
N THR A 140 3.26 1.65 -6.93
CA THR A 140 3.74 0.74 -5.88
C THR A 140 3.96 1.42 -4.53
N LEU A 141 3.83 2.75 -4.46
CA LEU A 141 3.96 3.45 -3.19
C LEU A 141 2.86 3.01 -2.22
N PRO A 142 3.19 2.63 -0.98
CA PRO A 142 2.20 2.26 0.01
C PRO A 142 1.37 3.49 0.40
N VAL A 143 0.16 3.60 -0.18
CA VAL A 143 -0.76 4.73 0.03
C VAL A 143 -1.40 4.70 1.43
N SER A 144 -1.38 3.55 2.12
CA SER A 144 -2.00 3.41 3.44
C SER A 144 -1.20 2.55 4.40
N ASN A 145 -1.38 2.84 5.69
CA ASN A 145 -0.83 2.03 6.77
C ASN A 145 -1.44 0.62 6.82
N ALA A 146 -2.53 0.33 6.11
CA ALA A 146 -3.17 -0.99 6.11
C ALA A 146 -2.23 -2.11 5.65
N ALA A 147 -1.31 -1.80 4.72
CA ALA A 147 -0.27 -2.76 4.30
C ALA A 147 0.70 -3.07 5.45
N ILE A 148 1.12 -2.04 6.19
CA ILE A 148 2.00 -2.16 7.37
C ILE A 148 1.26 -2.89 8.50
N GLU A 149 0.01 -2.51 8.80
CA GLU A 149 -0.83 -3.15 9.81
C GLU A 149 -1.07 -4.63 9.51
N ARG A 150 -1.22 -5.00 8.22
CA ARG A 150 -1.30 -6.41 7.81
C ARG A 150 -0.01 -7.16 8.14
N VAL A 151 1.16 -6.56 7.90
CA VAL A 151 2.45 -7.15 8.27
C VAL A 151 2.58 -7.25 9.79
N LEU A 152 2.22 -6.19 10.53
CA LEU A 152 2.24 -6.18 12.00
C LEU A 152 1.29 -7.23 12.59
N SER A 153 0.12 -7.44 11.99
CA SER A 153 -0.79 -8.52 12.37
C SER A 153 -0.13 -9.89 12.19
N GLN A 154 0.59 -10.12 11.08
CA GLN A 154 1.36 -11.35 10.88
C GLN A 154 2.49 -11.52 11.89
N VAL A 155 3.14 -10.42 12.28
CA VAL A 155 4.13 -10.42 13.38
C VAL A 155 3.46 -10.88 14.67
N THR A 156 2.33 -10.30 15.06
CA THR A 156 1.59 -10.68 16.28
C THR A 156 1.12 -12.14 16.24
N LEU A 157 0.64 -12.63 15.10
CA LEU A 157 0.23 -14.03 14.92
C LEU A 157 1.41 -15.00 15.03
N THR A 158 2.60 -14.58 14.59
CA THR A 158 3.82 -15.41 14.64
C THR A 158 4.44 -15.37 16.04
N LYS A 159 4.42 -14.21 16.69
CA LYS A 159 4.88 -13.95 18.05
C LYS A 159 3.72 -14.07 19.04
N THR A 160 3.22 -15.29 19.21
CA THR A 160 2.19 -15.60 20.22
C THR A 160 2.76 -15.45 21.64
N GLY A 161 1.91 -15.33 22.67
CA GLY A 161 2.36 -15.23 24.08
C GLY A 161 3.26 -16.38 24.56
N LEU A 162 3.12 -17.59 23.97
CA LEU A 162 3.98 -18.74 24.26
C LEU A 162 5.32 -18.71 23.50
N ARG A 163 5.45 -17.84 22.50
CA ARG A 163 6.62 -17.70 21.60
C ARG A 163 7.19 -16.28 21.60
N ASP A 164 7.05 -15.56 22.71
CA ASP A 164 7.46 -14.15 22.80
C ASP A 164 8.98 -13.95 22.88
N ARG A 165 9.75 -15.04 23.08
CA ARG A 165 11.23 -15.03 23.12
C ARG A 165 11.91 -15.42 21.80
N MET A 166 11.17 -15.42 20.69
CA MET A 166 11.74 -15.69 19.36
C MET A 166 12.72 -14.58 18.95
N SER A 167 13.87 -14.95 18.39
CA SER A 167 14.82 -13.96 17.84
C SER A 167 14.21 -13.23 16.64
N ILE A 168 14.65 -11.98 16.42
CA ILE A 168 14.18 -11.15 15.31
C ILE A 168 14.49 -11.83 13.97
N GLU A 169 15.70 -12.41 13.83
CA GLU A 169 16.11 -13.14 12.62
C GLU A 169 15.19 -14.32 12.32
N THR A 170 14.82 -15.12 13.34
CA THR A 170 13.89 -16.24 13.15
C THR A 170 12.51 -15.76 12.73
N LEU A 171 12.03 -14.69 13.37
CA LEU A 171 10.75 -14.06 13.02
C LEU A 171 10.75 -13.56 11.58
N GLU A 172 11.81 -12.87 11.16
CA GLU A 172 11.98 -12.35 9.81
C GLU A 172 11.96 -13.49 8.78
N ASN A 173 12.73 -14.55 9.01
CA ASN A 173 12.78 -15.72 8.14
C ASN A 173 11.40 -16.40 8.01
N ILE A 174 10.65 -16.54 9.10
CA ILE A 174 9.29 -17.10 9.06
C ILE A 174 8.35 -16.20 8.25
N LEU A 175 8.44 -14.88 8.42
CA LEU A 175 7.63 -13.92 7.65
C LEU A 175 7.98 -13.98 6.16
N HIS A 176 9.27 -14.02 5.80
CA HIS A 176 9.72 -14.18 4.41
C HIS A 176 9.16 -15.43 3.76
N VAL A 177 9.20 -16.58 4.44
CA VAL A 177 8.60 -17.82 3.94
C VAL A 177 7.09 -17.66 3.74
N LYS A 178 6.37 -17.13 4.73
CA LYS A 178 4.90 -16.92 4.63
C LYS A 178 4.53 -16.00 3.46
N PHE A 179 5.17 -14.84 3.35
CA PHE A 179 4.89 -13.88 2.29
C PHE A 179 5.33 -14.40 0.91
N GLY A 180 6.45 -15.12 0.84
CA GLY A 180 6.91 -15.78 -0.38
C GLY A 180 5.92 -16.81 -0.90
N LEU A 181 5.41 -17.69 -0.03
CA LEU A 181 4.37 -18.67 -0.39
C LEU A 181 3.08 -17.99 -0.84
N THR A 182 2.63 -16.97 -0.09
CA THR A 182 1.42 -16.19 -0.41
C THR A 182 1.53 -15.52 -1.79
N ARG A 183 2.69 -14.94 -2.11
CA ARG A 183 2.95 -14.33 -3.44
C ARG A 183 2.85 -15.35 -4.57
N GLY A 184 3.24 -16.60 -4.31
CA GLY A 184 3.09 -17.71 -5.24
C GLY A 184 1.69 -18.33 -5.26
N GLY A 185 0.72 -17.81 -4.50
CA GLY A 185 -0.62 -18.38 -4.38
C GLY A 185 -0.67 -19.71 -3.65
N LYS A 186 0.36 -20.04 -2.85
CA LYS A 186 0.49 -21.32 -2.13
C LYS A 186 0.32 -21.13 -0.63
N CYS A 187 -0.25 -22.13 0.04
CA CYS A 187 -0.28 -22.23 1.48
C CYS A 187 0.77 -23.25 1.98
N CYS A 188 0.97 -23.34 3.30
CA CYS A 188 1.80 -24.39 3.92
C CYS A 188 1.32 -25.81 3.57
N LYS A 189 0.05 -25.97 3.19
CA LYS A 189 -0.54 -27.24 2.75
C LYS A 189 -0.14 -27.62 1.34
N ASP A 190 0.13 -26.63 0.49
CA ASP A 190 0.42 -26.79 -0.94
C ASP A 190 1.92 -26.71 -1.23
N PHE A 191 2.73 -26.41 -0.21
CA PHE A 191 4.17 -26.32 -0.35
C PHE A 191 4.78 -27.71 -0.45
N THR A 192 5.30 -28.03 -1.64
CA THR A 192 6.13 -29.21 -1.86
C THR A 192 7.59 -28.75 -1.97
N PRO A 193 8.47 -29.19 -1.06
CA PRO A 193 9.89 -28.87 -1.15
C PRO A 193 10.51 -29.51 -2.40
N SER A 194 11.47 -28.84 -3.03
CA SER A 194 12.23 -29.42 -4.13
C SER A 194 13.29 -30.38 -3.61
N ASP A 195 13.77 -31.29 -4.46
CA ASP A 195 14.84 -32.25 -4.08
C ASP A 195 16.10 -31.53 -3.60
N ILE A 196 16.45 -30.39 -4.22
CA ILE A 196 17.57 -29.53 -3.81
C ILE A 196 17.34 -28.97 -2.39
N PHE A 197 16.09 -28.63 -2.06
CA PHE A 197 15.74 -28.13 -0.74
C PHE A 197 15.91 -29.24 0.32
N LEU A 198 15.45 -30.46 0.01
CA LEU A 198 15.59 -31.62 0.90
C LEU A 198 17.06 -32.02 1.10
N ASP A 199 17.87 -31.96 0.04
CA ASP A 199 19.31 -32.24 0.13
C ASP A 199 20.01 -31.26 1.08
N ARG A 200 19.65 -29.97 1.01
CA ARG A 200 20.17 -28.95 1.93
C ARG A 200 19.78 -29.17 3.40
N PHE A 201 18.63 -29.80 3.67
CA PHE A 201 18.25 -30.19 5.04
C PHE A 201 19.15 -31.29 5.61
N ASN A 202 19.71 -32.13 4.75
CA ASN A 202 20.61 -33.21 5.14
C ASN A 202 22.08 -32.78 5.20
N THR A 203 22.42 -31.62 4.63
CA THR A 203 23.79 -31.09 4.71
C THR A 203 24.13 -30.54 6.09
N THR A 204 25.35 -30.82 6.56
CA THR A 204 25.91 -30.33 7.84
C THR A 204 25.81 -28.80 7.99
N ALA A 205 25.75 -28.08 6.86
CA ALA A 205 25.59 -26.64 6.75
C ALA A 205 24.34 -26.09 7.49
N MET A 206 23.26 -26.86 7.65
CA MET A 206 22.08 -26.39 8.40
C MET A 206 22.35 -26.25 9.91
N TYR A 207 23.23 -27.09 10.46
CA TYR A 207 23.51 -27.16 11.90
C TYR A 207 24.84 -26.51 12.29
N THR A 208 25.74 -26.28 11.33
CA THR A 208 26.97 -25.51 11.53
C THR A 208 26.72 -24.08 11.07
N GLY A 209 26.37 -23.17 11.99
CA GLY A 209 25.94 -21.79 11.70
C GLY A 209 26.97 -20.89 10.99
N GLY A 210 27.31 -21.21 9.75
CA GLY A 210 28.34 -20.54 8.97
C GLY A 210 28.18 -20.80 7.49
N ALA A 211 27.31 -20.05 6.83
CA ALA A 211 27.48 -19.69 5.44
C ALA A 211 26.66 -18.42 5.15
N VAL A 212 27.38 -17.31 4.98
CA VAL A 212 26.85 -16.06 4.44
C VAL A 212 26.34 -16.35 3.03
N CYS A 213 25.02 -16.22 2.82
CA CYS A 213 24.43 -16.23 1.48
C CYS A 213 24.86 -14.94 0.75
N THR A 214 25.84 -15.02 -0.14
CA THR A 214 26.08 -13.97 -1.14
C THR A 214 25.08 -14.13 -2.30
N PRO A 215 24.39 -13.07 -2.74
CA PRO A 215 23.50 -13.13 -3.89
C PRO A 215 24.30 -13.14 -5.20
N ASN A 216 23.88 -14.01 -6.13
CA ASN A 216 24.16 -13.88 -7.56
C ASN A 216 23.07 -13.04 -8.23
#